data_AF-A0A8C2DU55-F1
#
_entry.id   AF-A0A8C2DU55-F1
#
_cell.length_a   1.000
_cell.length_b   1.000
_cell.length_c   1.000
_cell.angle_alpha   90.00
_cell.angle_beta   90.00
_cell.angle_gamma   90.00
#
_symmetry.space_group_name_H-M   'P 1'
#
loop_
_entity.id
_entity.type
_entity.pdbx_description
1 polymer ?
#
loop_
_entity_poly.entity_id
_entity_poly.type
_entity_poly.pdbx_seq_one_letter_code
_entity_poly.pdbx_strand_id
1 'polypeptide(L)'
;NTFKETDKMSELTLQFESSDDELPEEVAFDASKSVALKSVKDALDAAKREKNLLKEKRRKKQQLFQEQKKRKLLPQELLEEFDTKPQKVPSVHMENMSDFSLPVSYRVMRIKDESAAKTLQQRATDFVQSRLYGPGTKRTTNAELLSLKKKRGVSQGAAVEFANKKLGACKKARIKRSNKRFIRQQKLIPF
;
A
#
# COMPACT_ATOMS: atom_id res chain seq x y z
N ASN A 1 -68.93 -2.86 1.20
CA ASN A 1 -67.55 -2.55 0.75
C ASN A 1 -66.63 -3.72 1.06
N THR A 2 -66.77 -4.76 0.25
CA THR A 2 -65.77 -5.81 0.05
C THR A 2 -64.70 -5.28 -0.93
N PHE A 3 -63.60 -6.02 -1.08
CA PHE A 3 -62.40 -5.75 -1.89
C PHE A 3 -61.30 -4.98 -1.16
N LYS A 4 -60.21 -5.69 -0.81
CA LYS A 4 -58.78 -5.34 -1.03
C LYS A 4 -57.82 -6.26 -0.22
N GLU A 5 -57.98 -7.59 -0.27
CA GLU A 5 -57.02 -8.51 0.37
C GLU A 5 -56.43 -9.57 -0.58
N THR A 6 -56.95 -9.70 -1.80
CA THR A 6 -56.52 -10.74 -2.75
C THR A 6 -55.32 -10.37 -3.62
N ASP A 7 -54.93 -9.09 -3.69
CA ASP A 7 -53.89 -8.63 -4.63
C ASP A 7 -52.45 -8.81 -4.12
N LYS A 8 -52.23 -9.01 -2.81
CA LYS A 8 -50.86 -9.18 -2.28
C LYS A 8 -50.33 -10.61 -2.34
N MET A 9 -51.23 -11.59 -2.44
CA MET A 9 -50.85 -13.01 -2.52
C MET A 9 -50.52 -13.44 -3.95
N SER A 10 -51.10 -12.77 -4.96
CA SER A 10 -50.82 -13.03 -6.37
C SER A 10 -49.48 -12.47 -6.83
N GLU A 11 -49.06 -11.30 -6.30
CA GLU A 11 -47.78 -10.66 -6.65
C GLU A 11 -46.56 -11.44 -6.11
N LEU A 12 -46.70 -12.13 -4.97
CA LEU A 12 -45.65 -13.01 -4.43
C LEU A 12 -45.54 -14.33 -5.22
N THR A 13 -46.64 -14.80 -5.80
CA THR A 13 -46.69 -16.07 -6.55
C THR A 13 -46.05 -15.91 -7.94
N LEU A 14 -46.27 -14.76 -8.59
CA LEU A 14 -45.69 -14.45 -9.91
C LEU A 14 -44.17 -14.23 -9.90
N GLN A 15 -43.55 -13.97 -8.75
CA GLN A 15 -42.10 -13.80 -8.63
C GLN A 15 -41.33 -15.11 -8.40
N PHE A 16 -42.02 -16.22 -8.08
CA PHE A 16 -41.35 -17.50 -7.79
C PHE A 16 -41.29 -18.45 -9.00
N GLU A 17 -42.12 -18.23 -10.02
CA GLU A 17 -42.20 -19.11 -11.21
C GLU A 17 -41.25 -18.71 -12.36
N SER A 18 -40.54 -17.58 -12.24
CA SER A 18 -39.48 -17.18 -13.20
C SER A 18 -38.08 -17.61 -12.73
N SER A 19 -37.97 -18.62 -11.86
CA SER A 19 -36.70 -19.29 -11.59
C SER A 19 -36.49 -20.31 -12.71
N ASP A 20 -35.62 -19.95 -13.64
CA ASP A 20 -35.08 -20.76 -14.73
C ASP A 20 -34.51 -22.07 -14.17
N ASP A 21 -35.39 -23.06 -13.96
CA ASP A 21 -35.10 -24.39 -13.41
C ASP A 21 -34.59 -25.30 -14.55
N GLU A 22 -33.63 -24.77 -15.31
CA GLU A 22 -32.93 -25.54 -16.32
C GLU A 22 -32.03 -26.53 -15.58
N LEU A 23 -32.50 -27.79 -15.54
CA LEU A 23 -31.79 -28.91 -14.95
C LEU A 23 -30.33 -28.88 -15.42
N PRO A 24 -29.35 -29.05 -14.51
CA PRO A 24 -27.95 -29.07 -14.89
C PRO A 24 -27.74 -30.08 -16.01
N GLU A 25 -27.14 -29.62 -17.11
CA GLU A 25 -26.78 -30.47 -18.24
C GLU A 25 -26.13 -31.74 -17.71
N GLU A 26 -26.68 -32.91 -18.07
CA GLU A 26 -26.15 -34.21 -17.65
C GLU A 26 -24.81 -34.45 -18.36
N VAL A 27 -23.77 -33.80 -17.87
CA VAL A 27 -22.42 -33.91 -18.42
C VAL A 27 -21.81 -35.20 -17.92
N ALA A 28 -21.53 -36.12 -18.84
CA ALA A 28 -20.82 -37.35 -18.54
C ALA A 28 -19.54 -37.06 -17.72
N PHE A 29 -19.23 -37.92 -16.75
CA PHE A 29 -18.12 -37.74 -15.81
C PHE A 29 -16.77 -37.49 -16.53
N ASP A 30 -16.53 -38.16 -17.65
CA ASP A 30 -15.32 -37.98 -18.44
C ASP A 30 -15.26 -36.62 -19.15
N ALA A 31 -16.39 -36.12 -19.62
CA ALA A 31 -16.48 -34.77 -20.19
C ALA A 31 -16.18 -33.72 -19.11
N SER A 32 -16.77 -33.85 -17.92
CA SER A 32 -16.49 -32.99 -16.76
C SER A 32 -15.01 -32.99 -16.38
N LYS A 33 -14.37 -34.17 -16.33
CA LYS A 33 -12.95 -34.30 -16.07
C LYS A 33 -12.10 -33.59 -17.13
N SER A 34 -12.45 -33.74 -18.40
CA SER A 34 -11.73 -33.11 -19.51
C SER A 34 -11.85 -31.58 -19.47
N VAL A 35 -13.03 -31.05 -19.13
CA VAL A 35 -13.29 -29.61 -18.97
C VAL A 35 -12.49 -29.04 -17.82
N ALA A 36 -12.48 -29.71 -16.67
CA ALA A 36 -11.69 -29.29 -15.51
C ALA A 36 -10.18 -29.23 -15.82
N LEU A 37 -9.65 -30.22 -16.54
CA LEU A 37 -8.23 -30.23 -16.92
C LEU A 37 -7.89 -29.12 -17.93
N LYS A 38 -8.80 -28.81 -18.85
CA LYS A 38 -8.63 -27.69 -19.80
C LYS A 38 -8.67 -26.35 -19.07
N SER A 39 -9.65 -26.14 -18.17
CA SER A 39 -9.78 -24.88 -17.44
C SER A 39 -8.54 -24.58 -16.59
N VAL A 40 -7.94 -25.60 -15.96
CA VAL A 40 -6.68 -25.45 -15.22
C VAL A 40 -5.54 -25.01 -16.15
N LYS A 41 -5.41 -25.61 -17.33
CA LYS A 41 -4.39 -25.21 -18.32
C LYS A 41 -4.59 -23.76 -18.77
N ASP A 42 -5.82 -23.41 -19.11
CA ASP A 42 -6.18 -22.07 -19.58
C ASP A 42 -5.92 -21.01 -18.50
N ALA A 43 -6.23 -21.32 -17.23
CA ALA A 43 -5.95 -20.45 -16.10
C ALA A 43 -4.44 -20.21 -15.92
N LEU A 44 -3.62 -21.26 -16.04
CA LEU A 44 -2.16 -21.13 -15.96
C LEU A 44 -1.60 -20.28 -17.11
N ASP A 45 -2.10 -20.46 -18.31
CA ASP A 45 -1.64 -19.70 -19.47
C ASP A 45 -2.13 -18.25 -19.44
N ALA A 46 -3.33 -17.99 -18.95
CA ALA A 46 -3.82 -16.64 -18.67
C ALA A 46 -2.91 -15.91 -17.67
N ALA A 47 -2.53 -16.56 -16.57
CA ALA A 47 -1.63 -16.00 -15.56
C ALA A 47 -0.24 -15.68 -16.15
N LYS A 48 0.30 -16.54 -17.03
CA LYS A 48 1.56 -16.27 -17.74
C LYS A 48 1.45 -15.05 -18.66
N ARG A 49 0.35 -14.94 -19.43
CA ARG A 49 0.10 -13.79 -20.32
C ARG A 49 0.00 -12.50 -19.52
N GLU A 50 -0.74 -12.50 -18.42
CA GLU A 50 -0.88 -11.33 -17.54
C GLU A 50 0.48 -10.88 -16.98
N LYS A 51 1.30 -11.84 -16.52
CA LYS A 51 2.66 -11.57 -16.04
C LYS A 51 3.53 -10.92 -17.14
N ASN A 52 3.40 -11.36 -18.38
CA ASN A 52 4.15 -10.79 -19.51
C ASN A 52 3.67 -9.37 -19.83
N LEU A 53 2.36 -9.12 -19.86
CA LEU A 53 1.80 -7.78 -20.03
C LEU A 53 2.29 -6.81 -18.95
N LEU A 54 2.39 -7.27 -17.70
CA LEU A 54 2.90 -6.44 -16.59
C LEU A 54 4.39 -6.10 -16.77
N LYS A 55 5.20 -7.06 -17.24
CA LYS A 55 6.60 -6.83 -17.58
C LYS A 55 6.76 -5.83 -18.72
N GLU A 56 5.95 -5.91 -19.76
CA GLU A 56 5.95 -4.94 -20.86
C GLU A 56 5.59 -3.54 -20.39
N LYS A 57 4.52 -3.40 -19.58
CA LYS A 57 4.15 -2.11 -18.97
C LYS A 57 5.31 -1.53 -18.15
N ARG A 58 6.03 -2.37 -17.40
CA ARG A 58 7.23 -1.94 -16.65
C ARG A 58 8.34 -1.45 -17.57
N ARG A 59 8.64 -2.18 -18.66
CA ARG A 59 9.65 -1.80 -19.66
C ARG A 59 9.31 -0.47 -20.33
N LYS A 60 8.06 -0.28 -20.77
CA LYS A 60 7.58 0.97 -21.37
C LYS A 60 7.73 2.16 -20.42
N LYS A 61 7.36 2.01 -19.15
CA LYS A 61 7.55 3.05 -18.13
C LYS A 61 9.03 3.40 -17.93
N GLN A 62 9.90 2.40 -17.92
CA GLN A 62 11.34 2.62 -17.78
C GLN A 62 11.93 3.38 -18.98
N GLN A 63 11.54 3.01 -20.20
CA GLN A 63 11.95 3.71 -21.43
C GLN A 63 11.51 5.19 -21.40
N LEU A 64 10.25 5.44 -21.04
CA LEU A 64 9.72 6.79 -20.94
C LEU A 64 10.45 7.64 -19.90
N PHE A 65 10.85 7.04 -18.77
CA PHE A 65 11.68 7.72 -17.77
C PHE A 65 13.07 8.06 -18.31
N GLN A 66 13.71 7.14 -19.04
CA GLN A 66 15.02 7.39 -19.66
C GLN A 66 14.92 8.50 -20.72
N GLU A 67 13.90 8.49 -21.57
CA GLU A 67 13.66 9.55 -22.56
C GLU A 67 13.41 10.90 -21.89
N GLN A 68 12.59 10.95 -20.83
CA GLN A 68 12.37 12.18 -20.06
C GLN A 68 13.68 12.70 -19.44
N LYS A 69 14.52 11.80 -18.91
CA LYS A 69 15.83 12.18 -18.38
C LYS A 69 16.75 12.73 -19.46
N LYS A 70 16.75 12.13 -20.66
CA LYS A 70 17.51 12.63 -21.81
C LYS A 70 17.00 13.99 -22.30
N ARG A 71 15.68 14.19 -22.39
CA ARG A 71 15.07 15.49 -22.78
C ARG A 71 15.31 16.60 -21.76
N LYS A 72 15.41 16.25 -20.48
CA LYS A 72 15.74 17.21 -19.40
C LYS A 72 17.23 17.48 -19.29
N LEU A 73 18.08 16.68 -19.94
CA LEU A 73 19.50 16.96 -20.03
C LEU A 73 19.70 18.07 -21.06
N LEU A 74 20.61 18.99 -20.79
CA LEU A 74 20.97 20.02 -21.76
C LEU A 74 21.53 19.35 -23.03
N PRO A 75 21.27 19.90 -24.22
CA PRO A 75 21.85 19.40 -25.47
C PRO A 75 23.36 19.20 -25.31
N GLN A 76 23.84 18.03 -25.75
CA GLN A 76 25.25 17.67 -25.59
C GLN A 76 26.18 18.65 -26.32
N GLU A 77 25.71 19.26 -27.41
CA GLU A 77 26.37 20.36 -28.12
C GLU A 77 26.72 21.55 -27.20
N LEU A 78 25.85 21.88 -26.23
CA LEU A 78 26.13 22.96 -25.28
C LEU A 78 27.13 22.55 -24.21
N LEU A 79 27.15 21.29 -23.78
CA LEU A 79 28.18 20.79 -22.85
C LEU A 79 29.56 20.79 -23.51
N GLU A 80 29.64 20.34 -24.77
CA GLU A 80 30.89 20.30 -25.53
C GLU A 80 31.45 21.71 -25.78
N GLU A 81 30.60 22.73 -25.92
CA GLU A 81 31.04 24.14 -26.01
C GLU A 81 31.70 24.65 -24.71
N PHE A 82 31.28 24.15 -23.54
CA PHE A 82 31.91 24.50 -22.27
C PHE A 82 33.26 23.80 -22.06
N ASP A 83 33.38 22.56 -22.52
CA ASP A 83 34.63 21.78 -22.38
C ASP A 83 35.69 22.19 -23.42
N THR A 84 35.27 22.64 -24.61
CA THR A 84 36.19 23.05 -25.70
C THR A 84 36.68 24.49 -25.59
N LYS A 85 36.02 25.34 -24.80
CA LYS A 85 36.55 26.68 -24.49
C LYS A 85 37.53 26.55 -23.33
N PRO A 86 38.86 26.66 -23.55
CA PRO A 86 39.78 26.79 -22.43
C PRO A 86 39.42 28.07 -21.68
N GLN A 87 38.87 27.91 -20.47
CA GLN A 87 38.80 28.99 -19.51
C GLN A 87 40.24 29.50 -19.34
N LYS A 88 40.53 30.70 -19.86
CA LYS A 88 41.72 31.46 -19.47
C LYS A 88 41.59 31.77 -17.99
N VAL A 89 42.06 30.86 -17.15
CA VAL A 89 42.36 31.13 -15.75
C VAL A 89 43.63 31.99 -15.74
N PRO A 90 43.58 33.26 -15.28
CA PRO A 90 44.80 33.95 -14.91
C PRO A 90 45.38 33.24 -13.67
N SER A 91 46.48 32.54 -13.86
CA SER A 91 47.31 32.01 -12.77
C SER A 91 47.97 33.19 -12.05
N VAL A 92 47.32 33.72 -11.04
CA VAL A 92 47.93 34.69 -10.13
C VAL A 92 48.65 33.90 -9.04
N HIS A 93 49.96 34.10 -8.99
CA HIS A 93 50.85 33.62 -7.93
C HIS A 93 50.28 33.93 -6.54
N MET A 94 50.28 32.92 -5.67
CA MET A 94 49.88 33.03 -4.28
C MET A 94 50.95 33.79 -3.48
N GLU A 95 50.86 35.11 -3.44
CA GLU A 95 51.40 35.89 -2.32
C GLU A 95 50.36 36.93 -1.88
N ASN A 96 49.89 36.76 -0.64
CA ASN A 96 49.30 37.77 0.24
C ASN A 96 48.21 38.68 -0.34
N MET A 97 46.95 38.24 -0.31
CA MET A 97 45.79 39.14 -0.30
C MET A 97 44.68 38.55 0.59
N SER A 98 44.67 38.94 1.86
CA SER A 98 43.64 38.62 2.85
C SER A 98 42.43 39.57 2.82
N ASP A 99 42.18 40.28 1.71
CA ASP A 99 41.16 41.35 1.65
C ASP A 99 40.23 41.27 0.43
N PHE A 100 39.67 40.11 0.13
CA PHE A 100 38.47 40.01 -0.71
C PHE A 100 37.34 39.33 0.04
N SER A 101 36.81 40.01 1.07
CA SER A 101 35.45 39.75 1.53
C SER A 101 34.50 40.08 0.37
N LEU A 102 34.02 39.06 -0.34
CA LEU A 102 32.94 39.24 -1.31
C LEU A 102 31.78 39.99 -0.64
N PRO A 103 31.25 41.05 -1.27
CA PRO A 103 30.23 41.88 -0.67
C PRO A 103 29.00 41.01 -0.39
N VAL A 104 28.60 41.02 0.88
CA VAL A 104 27.39 40.47 1.49
C VAL A 104 26.35 40.04 0.46
N SER A 105 26.10 38.74 0.35
CA SER A 105 24.98 38.25 -0.43
C SER A 105 23.66 38.75 0.19
N TYR A 106 23.02 39.71 -0.47
CA TYR A 106 21.75 40.27 -0.01
C TYR A 106 20.65 39.23 -0.21
N ARG A 107 20.19 38.62 0.88
CA ARG A 107 19.04 37.71 0.87
C ARG A 107 17.78 38.51 1.18
N VAL A 108 17.02 38.88 0.15
CA VAL A 108 15.71 39.52 0.30
C VAL A 108 14.68 38.44 0.63
N MET A 109 14.18 38.43 1.87
CA MET A 109 13.06 37.56 2.29
C MET A 109 11.92 38.43 2.82
N ARG A 110 10.69 38.11 2.42
CA ARG A 110 9.50 38.70 3.02
C ARG A 110 9.22 37.98 4.34
N ILE A 111 9.52 38.65 5.46
CA ILE A 111 9.33 38.12 6.84
C ILE A 111 7.91 37.55 7.05
N LYS A 112 6.91 38.16 6.41
CA LYS A 112 5.50 37.73 6.47
C LYS A 112 5.26 36.34 5.87
N ASP A 113 5.95 36.00 4.78
CA ASP A 113 5.76 34.74 4.07
C ASP A 113 6.33 33.55 4.84
N GLU A 114 7.38 33.76 5.65
CA GLU A 114 7.98 32.68 6.44
C GLU A 114 7.05 32.16 7.53
N SER A 115 6.41 33.06 8.27
CA SER A 115 5.49 32.69 9.34
C SER A 115 4.23 32.01 8.78
N ALA A 116 3.66 32.57 7.71
CA ALA A 116 2.52 32.00 7.00
C ALA A 116 2.85 30.64 6.34
N ALA A 117 4.06 30.49 5.80
CA ALA A 117 4.53 29.21 5.26
C ALA A 117 4.72 28.17 6.36
N LYS A 118 5.28 28.55 7.51
CA LYS A 118 5.45 27.64 8.67
C LYS A 118 4.10 27.21 9.24
N THR A 119 3.13 28.12 9.35
CA THR A 119 1.77 27.76 9.83
C THR A 119 1.05 26.86 8.83
N LEU A 120 1.18 27.11 7.53
CA LEU A 120 0.61 26.24 6.50
C LEU A 120 1.26 24.85 6.49
N GLN A 121 2.59 24.79 6.62
CA GLN A 121 3.32 23.52 6.74
C GLN A 121 2.88 22.75 7.98
N GLN A 122 2.77 23.42 9.14
CA GLN A 122 2.27 22.80 10.36
C GLN A 122 0.85 22.26 10.18
N ARG A 123 -0.04 23.04 9.56
CA ARG A 123 -1.41 22.61 9.28
C ARG A 123 -1.44 21.38 8.35
N ALA A 124 -0.57 21.34 7.35
CA ALA A 124 -0.43 20.19 6.46
C ALA A 124 0.10 18.94 7.21
N THR A 125 1.08 19.11 8.10
CA THR A 125 1.59 17.99 8.91
C THR A 125 0.54 17.46 9.86
N ASP A 126 -0.23 18.35 10.50
CA ASP A 126 -1.30 17.97 11.44
C ASP A 126 -2.43 17.23 10.70
N PHE A 127 -2.77 17.67 9.49
CA PHE A 127 -3.74 16.98 8.63
C PHE A 127 -3.28 15.54 8.32
N VAL A 128 -2.03 15.35 7.91
CA VAL A 128 -1.47 14.02 7.62
C VAL A 128 -1.42 13.16 8.88
N GLN A 129 -1.00 13.72 10.01
CA GLN A 129 -0.94 13.02 11.29
C GLN A 129 -2.31 12.55 11.76
N SER A 130 -3.32 13.43 11.76
CA SER A 130 -4.67 13.07 12.19
C SER A 130 -5.32 11.97 11.34
N ARG A 131 -5.07 11.97 10.02
CA ARG A 131 -5.67 10.98 9.09
C ARG A 131 -4.91 9.66 9.01
N LEU A 132 -3.58 9.69 9.07
CA LEU A 132 -2.75 8.48 8.85
C LEU A 132 -2.12 7.91 10.12
N TYR A 133 -1.89 8.74 11.14
CA TYR A 133 -1.11 8.40 12.33
C TYR A 133 -1.87 8.71 13.63
N GLY A 134 -3.18 8.96 13.54
CA GLY A 134 -4.03 9.32 14.66
C GLY A 134 -4.49 8.13 15.52
N PRO A 135 -5.22 8.41 16.62
CA PRO A 135 -5.72 7.40 17.54
C PRO A 135 -6.51 6.29 16.82
N GLY A 136 -6.25 5.04 17.17
CA GLY A 136 -6.88 3.86 16.54
C GLY A 136 -6.15 3.33 15.30
N THR A 137 -5.13 4.04 14.80
CA THR A 137 -4.32 3.58 13.67
C THR A 137 -3.09 2.81 14.16
N LYS A 138 -2.75 1.69 13.50
CA LYS A 138 -1.53 0.90 13.78
C LYS A 138 -0.28 1.44 13.05
N ARG A 139 -0.40 2.57 12.36
CA ARG A 139 0.69 3.21 11.63
C ARG A 139 1.39 4.23 12.51
N THR A 140 2.70 4.35 12.33
CA THR A 140 3.57 5.32 13.01
C THR A 140 4.49 5.97 12.00
N THR A 141 4.97 7.18 12.27
CA THR A 141 5.90 7.88 11.36
C THR A 141 7.31 7.28 11.42
N ASN A 142 8.09 7.41 10.34
CA ASN A 142 9.48 6.91 10.31
C ASN A 142 10.37 7.56 11.37
N ALA A 143 10.22 8.87 11.58
CA ALA A 143 10.96 9.59 12.61
C ALA A 143 10.64 9.06 14.03
N GLU A 144 9.38 8.74 14.30
CA GLU A 144 8.95 8.16 15.56
C GLU A 144 9.45 6.72 15.72
N LEU A 145 9.37 5.90 14.66
CA LEU A 145 9.88 4.52 14.62
C LEU A 145 11.38 4.44 14.89
N LEU A 146 12.15 5.34 14.28
CA LEU A 146 13.60 5.39 14.40
C LEU A 146 14.08 6.28 15.56
N SER A 147 13.15 6.84 16.36
CA SER A 147 13.51 7.71 17.47
C SER A 147 14.24 6.94 18.58
N LEU A 148 15.22 7.59 19.20
CA LEU A 148 15.93 7.03 20.35
C LEU A 148 15.00 6.71 21.51
N LYS A 149 13.87 7.42 21.66
CA LYS A 149 12.86 7.14 22.68
C LYS A 149 12.22 5.77 22.51
N LYS A 150 11.85 5.37 21.28
CA LYS A 150 11.36 4.00 21.01
C LYS A 150 12.48 2.95 21.10
N LYS A 151 13.71 3.33 20.70
CA LYS A 151 14.89 2.45 20.80
C LYS A 151 15.39 2.23 22.23
N ARG A 152 15.17 3.16 23.16
CA ARG A 152 15.70 3.10 24.55
C ARG A 152 14.60 3.01 25.62
N GLY A 153 13.34 3.06 25.24
CA GLY A 153 12.20 2.99 26.15
C GLY A 153 12.03 1.61 26.81
N VAL A 154 11.28 1.55 27.91
CA VAL A 154 11.01 0.32 28.67
C VAL A 154 10.23 -0.72 27.84
N SER A 155 9.39 -0.25 26.91
CA SER A 155 8.71 -1.08 25.91
C SER A 155 9.59 -1.27 24.68
N GLN A 156 10.70 -2.01 24.82
CA GLN A 156 11.48 -2.51 23.68
C GLN A 156 10.64 -3.56 22.95
N GLY A 157 9.71 -3.13 22.10
CA GLY A 157 8.97 -4.04 21.24
C GLY A 157 9.93 -4.65 20.22
N ALA A 158 10.04 -5.99 20.18
CA ALA A 158 10.76 -6.65 19.11
C ALA A 158 10.13 -6.25 17.76
N ALA A 159 10.96 -5.85 16.79
CA ALA A 159 10.50 -5.40 15.48
C ALA A 159 9.60 -6.43 14.76
N VAL A 160 9.74 -7.72 15.12
CA VAL A 160 8.90 -8.83 14.70
C VAL A 160 8.78 -9.82 15.87
N GLU A 161 7.59 -9.93 16.47
CA GLU A 161 7.27 -11.06 17.35
C GLU A 161 6.89 -12.26 16.49
N PHE A 162 7.87 -13.11 16.15
CA PHE A 162 7.65 -14.32 15.35
C PHE A 162 6.67 -15.32 15.97
N ALA A 163 6.45 -15.24 17.29
CA ALA A 163 5.55 -16.13 18.02
C ALA A 163 4.50 -15.32 18.78
N ASN A 164 3.24 -15.39 18.32
CA ASN A 164 2.11 -14.85 19.07
C ASN A 164 1.84 -15.72 20.30
N LYS A 165 2.42 -15.33 21.44
CA LYS A 165 2.25 -16.01 22.74
C LYS A 165 0.78 -16.06 23.20
N LYS A 166 -0.07 -15.16 22.71
CA LYS A 166 -1.50 -15.09 23.06
C LYS A 166 -2.32 -16.18 22.36
N LEU A 167 -1.91 -16.64 21.18
CA LEU A 167 -2.61 -17.69 20.44
C LEU A 167 -2.64 -19.02 21.23
N GLY A 168 -1.55 -19.33 21.93
CA GLY A 168 -1.47 -20.51 22.80
C GLY A 168 -2.48 -20.48 23.95
N ALA A 169 -2.69 -19.31 24.57
CA ALA A 169 -3.65 -19.15 25.66
C ALA A 169 -5.10 -19.35 25.18
N CYS A 170 -5.48 -18.76 24.05
CA CYS A 170 -6.82 -18.95 23.46
C CYS A 170 -7.10 -20.41 23.08
N LYS A 171 -6.14 -21.11 22.46
CA LYS A 171 -6.28 -22.54 22.12
C LYS A 171 -6.45 -23.39 23.39
N LYS A 172 -5.63 -23.17 24.42
CA LYS A 172 -5.75 -23.86 25.72
C LYS A 172 -7.11 -23.61 26.38
N ALA A 173 -7.63 -22.39 26.35
CA ALA A 173 -8.95 -22.07 26.88
C ALA A 173 -10.08 -22.77 26.11
N ARG A 174 -9.99 -22.83 24.78
CA ARG A 174 -10.96 -23.53 23.92
C ARG A 174 -11.00 -25.03 24.22
N ILE A 175 -9.83 -25.67 24.36
CA ILE A 175 -9.71 -27.09 24.71
C ILE A 175 -10.36 -27.36 26.08
N LYS A 176 -10.04 -26.56 27.11
CA LYS A 176 -10.66 -26.71 28.45
C LYS A 176 -12.19 -26.59 28.41
N ARG A 177 -12.73 -25.62 27.66
CA ARG A 177 -14.19 -25.45 27.49
C ARG A 177 -14.83 -26.64 26.77
N SER A 178 -14.19 -27.16 25.73
CA SER A 178 -14.64 -28.33 24.98
C SER A 178 -14.65 -29.58 25.85
N ASN A 179 -13.58 -29.84 26.60
CA ASN A 179 -13.48 -31.00 27.50
C ASN A 179 -14.54 -30.95 28.59
N LYS A 180 -14.77 -29.78 29.21
CA LYS A 180 -15.86 -29.60 30.19
C LYS A 180 -17.23 -29.91 29.60
N ARG A 181 -17.51 -29.43 28.38
CA ARG A 181 -18.77 -29.72 27.67
C ARG A 181 -18.91 -31.21 27.37
N PHE A 182 -17.86 -31.85 26.90
CA PHE A 182 -17.85 -33.28 26.59
C PHE A 182 -18.15 -34.12 27.84
N ILE A 183 -17.46 -33.87 28.96
CA ILE A 183 -17.69 -34.57 30.23
C ILE A 183 -19.14 -34.37 30.72
N ARG A 184 -19.67 -33.13 30.60
CA ARG A 184 -21.07 -32.82 30.95
C ARG A 184 -22.06 -33.61 30.09
N GLN A 185 -21.83 -33.70 28.78
CA GLN A 185 -22.70 -34.44 27.87
C GLN A 185 -22.65 -35.94 28.13
N GLN A 186 -21.48 -36.48 28.46
CA GLN A 186 -21.29 -37.90 28.75
C GLN A 186 -21.77 -38.29 30.16
N LYS A 187 -22.22 -37.33 30.99
CA LYS A 187 -22.65 -37.54 32.40
C LYS A 187 -21.64 -38.33 33.23
N LEU A 188 -20.35 -38.24 32.90
CA LEU A 188 -19.31 -39.10 33.46
C LEU A 188 -18.97 -38.80 34.93
N ILE A 189 -19.50 -37.71 35.51
CA ILE A 189 -19.51 -37.45 36.95
C ILE A 189 -20.79 -36.65 37.27
N PRO A 190 -21.66 -37.09 38.20
CA PRO A 190 -22.68 -36.25 38.79
C PRO A 190 -22.05 -35.34 39.87
N PHE A 191 -22.52 -34.08 39.89
CA PHE A 191 -22.09 -32.94 40.71
C PHE A 191 -21.35 -33.23 42.01
#